data_AF-A0A5N6R9N0-F1
#
_entry.id   AF-A0A5N6R9N0-F1
#
_cell.length_a   1.000
_cell.length_b   1.000
_cell.length_c   1.000
_cell.angle_alpha   90.00
_cell.angle_beta   90.00
_cell.angle_gamma   90.00
#
_symmetry.space_group_name_H-M   'P 1'
#
loop_
_entity.id
_entity.type
_entity.pdbx_description
1 polymer ?
#
loop_
_entity_poly.entity_id
_entity_poly.type
_entity_poly.pdbx_seq_one_letter_code
_entity_poly.pdbx_strand_id
1 'polypeptide(L)'
;MRLTLPKILSLSRLKTLLLIVSFLFILYILFYRRDCRAPPTIISRAFDYPLTRRHLLFAIASSFQSWPRRKPYLRLWYSPNSTRAIAFLDRVAASDAGNDSTVPPVVVSADTSKFPYTFRGGLRSAIRVARAVKEIVDRDEKDVRWYVFGDDDTVFFVDNLVKTLAKYDHARWFYVGSNSESYEQNVKYSFDMAFGGGGFAISYSLAKVLARVLDSCLVRYAHLYGSDARVFSCLAELGVGLTHEPGFHQVDMRGNLFGMLSSHPLSPLLSLHHLDAVEPIFPNMSRTQAMGHLFEAVNADPARILQQTVCYDPSNSLTISVAWGYAIRMFNGNESLLDLLSLQKTFMPWKRSVTIGASHYMFNSRDYPKDPCKRPVIFFLESVRPDKGGVWSYYTRHVVKECVRPDSIKNLKRIKVISQRLELDIEQMKAPRRQCCNIFPSFNESMVINIRQCGVDELISMHF
;
A
#
# COMPACT_ATOMS: atom_id res chain seq x y z
N MET A 1 6.04 -91.21 -17.81
CA MET A 1 6.41 -90.02 -16.99
C MET A 1 5.14 -89.17 -16.85
N ARG A 2 4.42 -89.26 -15.71
CA ARG A 2 3.13 -88.57 -15.51
C ARG A 2 3.38 -87.09 -15.18
N LEU A 3 2.94 -86.18 -16.03
CA LEU A 3 2.80 -84.76 -15.69
C LEU A 3 1.50 -84.55 -14.91
N THR A 4 1.61 -84.01 -13.70
CA THR A 4 0.48 -83.51 -12.90
C THR A 4 0.33 -82.00 -13.09
N LEU A 5 -0.77 -81.57 -13.72
CA LEU A 5 -1.18 -80.17 -13.85
C LEU A 5 -1.50 -79.55 -12.46
N PRO A 6 -1.17 -78.27 -12.21
CA PRO A 6 -1.51 -77.60 -10.95
C PRO A 6 -3.03 -77.32 -10.86
N LYS A 7 -3.61 -77.58 -9.69
CA LYS A 7 -5.02 -77.31 -9.39
C LYS A 7 -5.32 -75.81 -9.53
N ILE A 8 -6.22 -75.49 -10.46
CA ILE A 8 -6.79 -74.15 -10.66
C ILE A 8 -7.49 -73.72 -9.36
N LEU A 9 -7.15 -72.54 -8.84
CA LEU A 9 -7.81 -71.96 -7.66
C LEU A 9 -9.31 -71.83 -7.93
N SER A 10 -10.15 -72.43 -7.09
CA SER A 10 -11.61 -72.26 -7.16
C SER A 10 -11.99 -70.78 -7.03
N LEU A 11 -12.99 -70.33 -7.80
CA LEU A 11 -13.50 -68.95 -7.81
C LEU A 11 -13.79 -68.37 -6.41
N SER A 12 -14.20 -69.22 -5.46
CA SER A 12 -14.41 -68.85 -4.05
C SER A 12 -13.12 -68.37 -3.36
N ARG A 13 -12.00 -69.09 -3.54
CA ARG A 13 -10.70 -68.73 -2.96
C ARG A 13 -10.12 -67.46 -3.57
N LEU A 14 -10.38 -67.20 -4.86
CA LEU A 14 -9.99 -65.96 -5.52
C LEU A 14 -10.77 -64.75 -4.97
N LYS A 15 -12.07 -64.91 -4.70
CA LYS A 15 -12.89 -63.88 -4.04
C LYS A 15 -12.40 -63.58 -2.62
N THR A 16 -12.06 -64.62 -1.85
CA THR A 16 -11.49 -64.46 -0.50
C THR A 16 -10.16 -63.72 -0.54
N LEU A 17 -9.28 -64.05 -1.49
CA LEU A 17 -7.99 -63.37 -1.67
C LEU A 17 -8.18 -61.88 -2.01
N LEU A 18 -9.11 -61.57 -2.92
CA LEU A 18 -9.42 -60.19 -3.31
C LEU A 18 -10.00 -59.39 -2.13
N LEU A 19 -10.84 -59.99 -1.30
CA LEU A 19 -11.37 -59.36 -0.08
C LEU A 19 -10.26 -59.08 0.95
N ILE A 20 -9.32 -60.02 1.12
CA ILE A 20 -8.17 -59.83 2.02
C ILE A 20 -7.27 -58.69 1.50
N VAL A 21 -6.97 -58.65 0.20
CA VAL A 21 -6.17 -57.57 -0.40
C VAL A 21 -6.88 -56.23 -0.28
N SER A 22 -8.19 -56.17 -0.52
CA SER A 22 -8.99 -54.96 -0.34
C SER A 22 -9.00 -54.48 1.11
N PHE A 23 -9.16 -55.39 2.08
CA PHE A 23 -9.12 -55.08 3.50
C PHE A 23 -7.74 -54.58 3.95
N LEU A 24 -6.66 -55.21 3.49
CA LEU A 24 -5.30 -54.76 3.75
C LEU A 24 -5.00 -53.40 3.11
N PHE A 25 -5.53 -53.12 1.92
CA PHE A 25 -5.40 -51.81 1.27
C PHE A 25 -6.19 -50.71 2.01
N ILE A 26 -7.38 -51.04 2.51
CA ILE A 26 -8.17 -50.13 3.36
C ILE A 26 -7.43 -49.85 4.68
N LEU A 27 -6.89 -50.89 5.34
CA LEU A 27 -6.07 -50.71 6.54
C LEU A 27 -4.82 -49.87 6.23
N TYR A 28 -4.14 -50.12 5.12
CA TYR A 28 -3.00 -49.32 4.68
C TYR A 28 -3.39 -47.85 4.48
N ILE A 29 -4.51 -47.53 3.82
CA ILE A 29 -4.98 -46.14 3.69
C ILE A 29 -5.33 -45.53 5.05
N LEU A 30 -5.97 -46.28 5.95
CA LEU A 30 -6.35 -45.81 7.28
C LEU A 30 -5.15 -45.55 8.19
N PHE A 31 -4.10 -46.39 8.11
CA PHE A 31 -2.88 -46.24 8.89
C PHE A 31 -1.87 -45.28 8.25
N TYR A 32 -1.80 -45.19 6.92
CA TYR A 32 -0.95 -44.24 6.19
C TYR A 32 -1.50 -42.80 6.30
N ARG A 33 -2.83 -42.61 6.42
CA ARG A 33 -3.42 -41.29 6.74
C ARG A 33 -3.15 -40.80 8.15
N ARG A 34 -2.62 -41.62 9.08
CA ARG A 34 -2.27 -41.16 10.43
C ARG A 34 -0.99 -40.31 10.48
N ASP A 35 -0.19 -40.26 9.42
CA ASP A 35 0.96 -39.34 9.31
C ASP A 35 0.60 -37.95 8.76
N CYS A 36 -0.67 -37.68 8.44
CA CYS A 36 -1.17 -36.31 8.43
C CYS A 36 -1.31 -35.84 9.88
N ARG A 37 -0.19 -35.44 10.49
CA ARG A 37 -0.25 -34.50 11.61
C ARG A 37 -1.10 -33.34 11.13
N ALA A 38 -2.32 -33.21 11.66
CA ALA A 38 -3.03 -31.94 11.60
C ALA A 38 -2.01 -30.88 12.05
N PRO A 39 -1.87 -29.74 11.33
CA PRO A 39 -1.04 -28.67 11.84
C PRO A 39 -1.49 -28.44 13.29
N PRO A 40 -0.54 -28.32 14.24
CA PRO A 40 -0.92 -28.06 15.62
C PRO A 40 -1.93 -26.92 15.57
N THR A 41 -3.05 -27.07 16.27
CA THR A 41 -3.99 -25.97 16.46
C THR A 41 -3.17 -24.92 17.21
N ILE A 42 -2.53 -24.03 16.46
CA ILE A 42 -1.83 -22.89 17.02
C ILE A 42 -2.99 -22.03 17.50
N ILE A 43 -3.34 -22.24 18.77
CA ILE A 43 -4.03 -21.25 19.59
C ILE A 43 -3.34 -19.95 19.21
N SER A 44 -4.10 -19.03 18.60
CA SER A 44 -3.65 -17.68 18.33
C SER A 44 -3.11 -17.17 19.65
N ARG A 45 -1.79 -17.24 19.85
CA ARG A 45 -1.15 -16.50 20.91
C ARG A 45 -1.37 -15.07 20.46
N ALA A 46 -2.37 -14.43 21.04
CA ALA A 46 -2.41 -12.98 21.09
C ALA A 46 -1.00 -12.59 21.51
N PHE A 47 -0.22 -12.02 20.59
CA PHE A 47 1.13 -11.64 20.92
C PHE A 47 1.01 -10.63 22.06
N ASP A 48 1.59 -10.94 23.22
CA ASP A 48 1.46 -10.17 24.47
C ASP A 48 1.89 -8.69 24.32
N TYR A 49 2.47 -8.30 23.18
CA TYR A 49 2.93 -6.95 22.91
C TYR A 49 2.48 -6.42 21.54
N PRO A 50 1.97 -5.17 21.49
CA PRO A 50 1.50 -4.54 20.26
C PRO A 50 2.62 -4.43 19.22
N LEU A 51 2.24 -4.46 17.93
CA LEU A 51 3.18 -4.21 16.84
C LEU A 51 3.67 -2.76 16.92
N THR A 52 4.96 -2.55 16.67
CA THR A 52 5.60 -1.22 16.72
C THR A 52 6.52 -1.05 15.51
N ARG A 53 6.97 0.17 15.25
CA ARG A 53 7.90 0.48 14.14
C ARG A 53 9.17 -0.39 14.15
N ARG A 54 9.68 -0.75 15.34
CA ARG A 54 10.90 -1.57 15.50
C ARG A 54 10.71 -3.05 15.10
N HIS A 55 9.48 -3.51 14.99
CA HIS A 55 9.19 -4.87 14.52
C HIS A 55 9.17 -4.98 12.98
N LEU A 56 9.20 -3.84 12.26
CA LEU A 56 9.29 -3.79 10.80
C LEU A 56 10.74 -3.55 10.40
N LEU A 57 11.23 -4.37 9.47
CA LEU A 57 12.57 -4.21 8.87
C LEU A 57 12.41 -3.92 7.38
N PHE A 58 12.77 -2.70 6.98
CA PHE A 58 12.67 -2.24 5.60
C PHE A 58 13.92 -2.60 4.80
N ALA A 59 13.74 -3.17 3.61
CA ALA A 59 14.77 -3.35 2.60
C ALA A 59 14.47 -2.42 1.43
N ILE A 60 15.31 -1.41 1.26
CA ILE A 60 15.14 -0.35 0.26
C ILE A 60 16.00 -0.67 -0.96
N ALA A 61 15.37 -0.92 -2.09
CA ALA A 61 16.06 -1.13 -3.35
C ALA A 61 16.53 0.20 -3.92
N SER A 62 17.84 0.31 -4.17
CA SER A 62 18.46 1.53 -4.67
C SER A 62 19.59 1.22 -5.64
N SER A 63 20.18 2.26 -6.22
CA SER A 63 21.42 2.19 -6.99
C SER A 63 22.39 3.29 -6.57
N PHE A 64 23.65 3.15 -6.92
CA PHE A 64 24.68 4.17 -6.78
C PHE A 64 24.26 5.50 -7.46
N GLN A 65 23.57 5.42 -8.60
CA GLN A 65 23.17 6.60 -9.36
C GLN A 65 21.97 7.32 -8.75
N SER A 66 20.97 6.57 -8.27
CA SER A 66 19.74 7.12 -7.72
C SER A 66 19.92 7.60 -6.28
N TRP A 67 20.68 6.86 -5.47
CA TRP A 67 20.79 7.06 -4.01
C TRP A 67 20.96 8.53 -3.57
N PRO A 68 21.94 9.31 -4.09
CA PRO A 68 22.14 10.68 -3.61
C PRO A 68 20.91 11.57 -3.78
N ARG A 69 20.15 11.36 -4.87
CA ARG A 69 18.99 12.18 -5.24
C ARG A 69 17.73 11.79 -4.47
N ARG A 70 17.69 10.56 -3.93
CA ARG A 70 16.51 9.95 -3.31
C ARG A 70 16.52 10.02 -1.78
N LYS A 71 17.69 10.29 -1.17
CA LYS A 71 17.83 10.59 0.27
C LYS A 71 16.75 11.54 0.83
N PRO A 72 16.36 12.65 0.16
CA PRO A 72 15.32 13.53 0.68
C PRO A 72 13.97 12.84 0.93
N TYR A 73 13.57 11.87 0.10
CA TYR A 73 12.33 11.14 0.31
C TYR A 73 12.42 10.18 1.50
N LEU A 74 13.57 9.52 1.67
CA LEU A 74 13.81 8.60 2.78
C LEU A 74 13.80 9.34 4.14
N ARG A 75 14.36 10.56 4.19
CA ARG A 75 14.38 11.39 5.41
C ARG A 75 13.00 11.77 5.94
N LEU A 76 11.95 11.68 5.11
CA LEU A 76 10.58 12.00 5.54
C LEU A 76 10.06 10.99 6.56
N TRP A 77 10.40 9.71 6.39
CA TRP A 77 9.78 8.60 7.14
C TRP A 77 10.78 7.75 7.91
N TYR A 78 12.06 7.79 7.56
CA TYR A 78 13.12 7.10 8.28
C TYR A 78 13.56 7.88 9.52
N SER A 79 13.62 7.19 10.65
CA SER A 79 14.20 7.71 11.89
C SER A 79 15.07 6.60 12.51
N PRO A 80 16.38 6.84 12.75
CA PRO A 80 17.27 5.80 13.28
C PRO A 80 16.83 5.28 14.66
N ASN A 81 16.11 6.12 15.43
CA ASN A 81 15.64 5.81 16.78
C ASN A 81 14.32 5.01 16.81
N SER A 82 13.62 4.85 15.70
CA SER A 82 12.32 4.14 15.68
C SER A 82 12.11 3.20 14.50
N THR A 83 12.76 3.46 13.37
CA THR A 83 12.65 2.70 12.13
C THR A 83 13.88 1.80 11.95
N ARG A 84 13.70 0.61 11.39
CA ARG A 84 14.81 -0.27 10.98
C ARG A 84 14.77 -0.40 9.47
N ALA A 85 15.80 0.06 8.79
CA ALA A 85 15.86 0.04 7.34
C ALA A 85 17.29 -0.21 6.88
N ILE A 86 17.43 -0.83 5.72
CA ILE A 86 18.72 -1.04 5.05
C ILE A 86 18.52 -0.77 3.56
N ALA A 87 19.40 0.04 2.97
CA ALA A 87 19.39 0.32 1.54
C ALA A 87 20.38 -0.60 0.80
N PHE A 88 19.89 -1.31 -0.22
CA PHE A 88 20.66 -2.26 -1.02
C PHE A 88 21.04 -1.63 -2.36
N LEU A 89 22.34 -1.37 -2.54
CA LEU A 89 22.90 -0.74 -3.74
C LEU A 89 23.73 -1.73 -4.57
N ASP A 90 23.98 -1.39 -5.84
CA ASP A 90 24.89 -2.10 -6.74
C ASP A 90 26.37 -1.82 -6.43
N ARG A 91 26.68 -0.63 -5.91
CA ARG A 91 28.00 -0.23 -5.39
C ARG A 91 27.87 1.00 -4.50
N VAL A 92 28.91 1.34 -3.74
CA VAL A 92 28.90 2.45 -2.77
C VAL A 92 29.98 3.48 -3.11
N ALA A 93 29.66 4.76 -2.97
CA ALA A 93 30.65 5.83 -3.02
C ALA A 93 31.45 5.86 -1.72
N ALA A 94 32.74 6.18 -1.77
CA ALA A 94 33.56 6.36 -0.56
C ALA A 94 32.94 7.36 0.44
N SER A 95 32.21 8.37 -0.06
CA SER A 95 31.50 9.38 0.75
C SER A 95 30.16 8.91 1.35
N ASP A 96 29.58 7.82 0.85
CA ASP A 96 28.32 7.24 1.37
C ASP A 96 28.56 6.14 2.41
N ALA A 97 29.82 5.75 2.63
CA ALA A 97 30.24 4.83 3.68
C ALA A 97 30.23 5.53 5.05
N GLY A 98 29.02 5.75 5.60
CA GLY A 98 28.84 5.86 7.06
C GLY A 98 28.65 7.24 7.70
N ASN A 99 28.42 8.33 6.96
CA ASN A 99 28.41 9.67 7.55
C ASN A 99 27.04 10.35 7.73
N ASP A 100 25.93 9.74 7.27
CA ASP A 100 24.60 10.33 7.36
C ASP A 100 23.61 9.39 8.07
N SER A 101 23.38 9.64 9.36
CA SER A 101 22.43 8.87 10.18
C SER A 101 20.96 9.21 9.92
N THR A 102 20.68 10.21 9.08
CA THR A 102 19.32 10.63 8.72
C THR A 102 18.71 9.78 7.60
N VAL A 103 19.48 8.85 7.03
CA VAL A 103 19.03 7.89 6.01
C VAL A 103 19.40 6.46 6.42
N PRO A 104 18.75 5.43 5.84
CA PRO A 104 19.10 4.05 6.12
C PRO A 104 20.57 3.74 5.84
N PRO A 105 21.23 2.91 6.67
CA PRO A 105 22.54 2.38 6.35
C PRO A 105 22.53 1.64 5.01
N VAL A 106 23.63 1.76 4.27
CA VAL A 106 23.78 1.21 2.94
C VAL A 106 24.59 -0.09 2.98
N VAL A 107 24.16 -1.07 2.19
CA VAL A 107 24.91 -2.29 1.90
C VAL A 107 25.03 -2.50 0.39
N VAL A 108 26.16 -3.03 -0.07
CA VAL A 108 26.32 -3.51 -1.45
C VAL A 108 25.68 -4.89 -1.53
N SER A 109 24.76 -5.07 -2.49
CA SER A 109 24.14 -6.38 -2.70
C SER A 109 25.17 -7.40 -3.19
N ALA A 110 24.98 -8.66 -2.83
CA ALA A 110 25.89 -9.71 -3.27
C ALA A 110 25.81 -9.97 -4.79
N ASP A 111 26.86 -10.63 -5.33
CA ASP A 111 26.93 -10.91 -6.75
C ASP A 111 25.78 -11.81 -7.24
N THR A 112 25.19 -11.40 -8.36
CA THR A 112 24.09 -12.10 -9.04
C THR A 112 24.47 -12.60 -10.43
N SER A 113 25.75 -12.56 -10.79
CA SER A 113 26.27 -13.01 -12.10
C SER A 113 25.86 -14.45 -12.44
N LYS A 114 25.75 -15.33 -11.44
CA LYS A 114 25.35 -16.75 -11.60
C LYS A 114 23.91 -16.97 -12.09
N PHE A 115 23.01 -15.99 -11.95
CA PHE A 115 21.60 -16.19 -12.29
C PHE A 115 21.31 -15.86 -13.75
N PRO A 116 20.58 -16.68 -14.51
CA PRO A 116 20.21 -16.35 -15.89
C PRO A 116 19.26 -15.14 -15.97
N TYR A 117 19.40 -14.34 -17.04
CA TYR A 117 18.47 -13.25 -17.37
C TYR A 117 18.24 -13.24 -18.88
N THR A 118 17.02 -13.54 -19.31
CA THR A 118 16.69 -13.75 -20.73
C THR A 118 15.65 -12.76 -21.27
N PHE A 119 15.09 -11.89 -20.41
CA PHE A 119 14.16 -10.85 -20.86
C PHE A 119 14.88 -9.79 -21.70
N ARG A 120 14.46 -9.62 -22.96
CA ARG A 120 15.07 -8.65 -23.88
C ARG A 120 14.65 -7.21 -23.55
N GLY A 121 15.61 -6.29 -23.47
CA GLY A 121 15.34 -4.87 -23.24
C GLY A 121 15.05 -4.47 -21.80
N GLY A 122 15.19 -5.38 -20.83
CA GLY A 122 15.14 -5.05 -19.39
C GLY A 122 16.54 -5.03 -18.75
N LEU A 123 16.60 -4.63 -17.48
CA LEU A 123 17.85 -4.50 -16.75
C LEU A 123 18.11 -5.72 -15.87
N ARG A 124 19.28 -6.33 -16.01
CA ARG A 124 19.72 -7.47 -15.18
C ARG A 124 19.75 -7.15 -13.68
N SER A 125 19.87 -5.88 -13.32
CA SER A 125 19.78 -5.40 -11.93
C SER A 125 18.48 -5.80 -11.22
N ALA A 126 17.42 -6.13 -11.96
CA ALA A 126 16.18 -6.68 -11.40
C ALA A 126 16.40 -7.97 -10.58
N ILE A 127 17.41 -8.79 -10.91
CA ILE A 127 17.75 -9.99 -10.14
C ILE A 127 18.31 -9.58 -8.76
N ARG A 128 19.21 -8.60 -8.74
CA ARG A 128 19.78 -8.03 -7.51
C ARG A 128 18.69 -7.48 -6.61
N VAL A 129 17.76 -6.70 -7.18
CA VAL A 129 16.63 -6.13 -6.42
C VAL A 129 15.74 -7.23 -5.84
N ALA A 130 15.37 -8.26 -6.62
CA ALA A 130 14.61 -9.39 -6.10
C ALA A 130 15.36 -10.12 -4.96
N ARG A 131 16.68 -10.28 -5.10
CA ARG A 131 17.53 -10.99 -4.13
C ARG A 131 17.71 -10.24 -2.81
N ALA A 132 17.43 -8.93 -2.76
CA ALA A 132 17.40 -8.17 -1.51
C ALA A 132 16.45 -8.80 -0.47
N VAL A 133 15.39 -9.50 -0.91
CA VAL A 133 14.50 -10.29 -0.05
C VAL A 133 15.24 -11.35 0.75
N LYS A 134 16.14 -12.09 0.11
CA LYS A 134 16.97 -13.07 0.79
C LYS A 134 18.02 -12.37 1.66
N GLU A 135 18.69 -11.37 1.11
CA GLU A 135 19.82 -10.73 1.78
C GLU A 135 19.43 -10.03 3.08
N ILE A 136 18.26 -9.39 3.16
CA ILE A 136 17.78 -8.79 4.41
C ILE A 136 17.43 -9.85 5.47
N VAL A 137 16.88 -10.99 5.04
CA VAL A 137 16.45 -12.07 5.95
C VAL A 137 17.65 -12.84 6.49
N ASP A 138 18.68 -13.07 5.66
CA ASP A 138 19.91 -13.77 6.03
C ASP A 138 20.74 -13.01 7.08
N ARG A 139 20.45 -11.72 7.32
CA ARG A 139 21.04 -10.96 8.43
C ARG A 139 20.56 -11.39 9.80
N ASP A 140 19.46 -12.14 9.87
CA ASP A 140 18.89 -12.72 11.09
C ASP A 140 18.72 -11.72 12.25
N GLU A 141 18.31 -10.52 11.87
CA GLU A 141 18.05 -9.41 12.77
C GLU A 141 16.96 -9.78 13.79
N LYS A 142 17.21 -9.57 15.09
CA LYS A 142 16.30 -9.97 16.18
C LYS A 142 15.00 -9.17 16.17
N ASP A 143 13.95 -9.76 16.73
CA ASP A 143 12.63 -9.11 16.98
C ASP A 143 11.94 -8.55 15.72
N VAL A 144 12.29 -9.05 14.54
CA VAL A 144 11.57 -8.72 13.30
C VAL A 144 10.28 -9.55 13.24
N ARG A 145 9.16 -8.88 12.97
CA ARG A 145 7.85 -9.52 12.70
C ARG A 145 7.44 -9.36 11.23
N TRP A 146 7.88 -8.29 10.58
CA TRP A 146 7.56 -8.01 9.18
C TRP A 146 8.79 -7.50 8.44
N TYR A 147 9.03 -8.06 7.25
CA TYR A 147 9.99 -7.53 6.30
C TYR A 147 9.22 -6.68 5.28
N VAL A 148 9.61 -5.43 5.10
CA VAL A 148 8.95 -4.49 4.18
C VAL A 148 9.91 -4.15 3.06
N PHE A 149 9.44 -4.14 1.83
CA PHE A 149 10.23 -3.92 0.63
C PHE A 149 9.68 -2.71 -0.11
N GLY A 150 10.57 -1.88 -0.67
CA GLY A 150 10.22 -0.72 -1.48
C GLY A 150 11.44 -0.16 -2.20
N ASP A 151 11.20 0.76 -3.12
CA ASP A 151 12.24 1.46 -3.86
C ASP A 151 12.74 2.69 -3.07
N ASP A 152 13.87 3.25 -3.50
CA ASP A 152 14.47 4.44 -2.89
C ASP A 152 13.62 5.72 -3.01
N ASP A 153 12.58 5.70 -3.84
CA ASP A 153 11.60 6.76 -4.01
C ASP A 153 10.18 6.38 -3.59
N THR A 154 10.04 5.29 -2.84
CA THR A 154 8.84 4.96 -2.10
C THR A 154 8.82 5.75 -0.79
N VAL A 155 7.77 6.54 -0.57
CA VAL A 155 7.55 7.23 0.71
C VAL A 155 6.56 6.44 1.54
N PHE A 156 7.00 5.90 2.68
CA PHE A 156 6.17 5.08 3.57
C PHE A 156 5.51 5.90 4.69
N PHE A 157 4.27 5.56 5.02
CA PHE A 157 3.52 6.12 6.15
C PHE A 157 3.56 5.11 7.30
N VAL A 158 4.70 5.09 8.01
CA VAL A 158 5.10 3.97 8.89
C VAL A 158 4.09 3.67 10.00
N ASP A 159 3.46 4.67 10.61
CA ASP A 159 2.44 4.43 11.65
C ASP A 159 1.19 3.73 11.10
N ASN A 160 0.74 4.13 9.91
CA ASN A 160 -0.38 3.49 9.24
C ASN A 160 -0.01 2.07 8.82
N LEU A 161 1.23 1.85 8.37
CA LEU A 161 1.73 0.53 8.03
C LEU A 161 1.77 -0.40 9.26
N VAL A 162 2.25 0.08 10.42
CA VAL A 162 2.22 -0.67 11.67
C VAL A 162 0.79 -1.04 12.06
N LYS A 163 -0.14 -0.08 12.06
CA LYS A 163 -1.55 -0.36 12.39
C LYS A 163 -2.19 -1.36 11.42
N THR A 164 -1.87 -1.26 10.13
CA THR A 164 -2.41 -2.15 9.10
C THR A 164 -1.87 -3.56 9.23
N LEU A 165 -0.56 -3.74 9.41
CA LEU A 165 0.05 -5.05 9.56
C LEU A 165 -0.33 -5.73 10.88
N ALA A 166 -0.77 -4.98 11.90
CA ALA A 166 -1.30 -5.53 13.13
C ALA A 166 -2.59 -6.34 12.95
N LYS A 167 -3.28 -6.20 11.79
CA LYS A 167 -4.42 -7.06 11.42
C LYS A 167 -4.03 -8.53 11.21
N TYR A 168 -2.76 -8.80 10.92
CA TYR A 168 -2.29 -10.09 10.45
C TYR A 168 -1.32 -10.75 11.43
N ASP A 169 -1.46 -12.06 11.59
CA ASP A 169 -0.55 -12.88 12.38
C ASP A 169 0.76 -13.13 11.61
N HIS A 170 1.85 -12.48 12.04
CA HIS A 170 3.17 -12.59 11.41
C HIS A 170 3.81 -13.99 11.50
N ALA A 171 3.30 -14.88 12.36
CA ALA A 171 3.71 -16.28 12.42
C ALA A 171 3.03 -17.14 11.33
N ARG A 172 2.07 -16.58 10.60
CA ARG A 172 1.44 -17.19 9.42
C ARG A 172 1.97 -16.59 8.14
N TRP A 173 1.66 -17.25 7.02
CA TRP A 173 2.14 -16.85 5.70
C TRP A 173 1.28 -15.76 5.08
N PHE A 174 1.75 -14.53 5.18
CA PHE A 174 1.16 -13.37 4.52
C PHE A 174 2.17 -12.66 3.63
N TYR A 175 1.73 -12.40 2.39
CA TYR A 175 2.32 -11.48 1.42
C TYR A 175 1.33 -10.34 1.22
N VAL A 176 1.64 -9.16 1.75
CA VAL A 176 0.72 -8.03 1.85
C VAL A 176 1.19 -6.89 0.96
N GLY A 177 0.33 -6.32 0.15
CA GLY A 177 0.68 -5.23 -0.75
C GLY A 177 -0.49 -4.84 -1.65
N SER A 178 -0.22 -4.12 -2.74
CA SER A 178 -1.25 -3.71 -3.68
C SER A 178 -0.75 -3.74 -5.12
N ASN A 179 -1.72 -3.78 -6.02
CA ASN A 179 -1.57 -3.68 -7.44
C ASN A 179 -1.19 -2.26 -7.90
N SER A 180 -0.87 -2.14 -9.19
CA SER A 180 -0.73 -0.83 -9.82
C SER A 180 -2.11 -0.18 -10.04
N GLU A 181 -2.19 1.14 -9.96
CA GLU A 181 -3.37 1.90 -10.39
C GLU A 181 -3.63 1.77 -11.89
N SER A 182 -2.59 1.44 -12.67
CA SER A 182 -2.67 1.28 -14.12
C SER A 182 -3.16 -0.10 -14.51
N TYR A 183 -4.30 -0.17 -15.21
CA TYR A 183 -4.85 -1.43 -15.72
C TYR A 183 -3.84 -2.17 -16.62
N GLU A 184 -3.17 -1.44 -17.54
CA GLU A 184 -2.19 -2.02 -18.46
C GLU A 184 -1.01 -2.68 -17.75
N GLN A 185 -0.53 -2.08 -16.64
CA GLN A 185 0.57 -2.65 -15.88
C GLN A 185 0.16 -3.98 -15.23
N ASN A 186 -1.05 -4.06 -14.68
CA ASN A 186 -1.57 -5.30 -14.10
C ASN A 186 -1.79 -6.40 -15.15
N VAL A 187 -2.36 -6.06 -16.32
CA VAL A 187 -2.51 -7.02 -17.43
C VAL A 187 -1.15 -7.55 -17.89
N LYS A 188 -0.14 -6.67 -17.95
CA LYS A 188 1.19 -7.04 -18.45
C LYS A 188 1.98 -7.90 -17.46
N TYR A 189 1.84 -7.64 -16.16
CA TYR A 189 2.65 -8.29 -15.13
C TYR A 189 1.84 -9.31 -14.32
N SER A 190 0.91 -8.87 -13.48
CA SER A 190 -0.06 -9.74 -12.80
C SER A 190 -1.07 -8.89 -12.02
N PHE A 191 -2.30 -9.40 -11.90
CA PHE A 191 -3.30 -8.90 -10.95
C PHE A 191 -3.11 -9.46 -9.53
N ASP A 192 -2.25 -10.47 -9.35
CA ASP A 192 -1.99 -11.12 -8.06
C ASP A 192 -0.64 -10.73 -7.45
N MET A 193 0.06 -9.76 -8.04
CA MET A 193 1.38 -9.32 -7.62
C MET A 193 1.30 -7.95 -6.94
N ALA A 194 1.92 -7.81 -5.77
CA ALA A 194 2.21 -6.49 -5.24
C ALA A 194 3.35 -5.84 -6.04
N PHE A 195 3.13 -4.61 -6.48
CA PHE A 195 4.15 -3.85 -7.21
C PHE A 195 5.20 -3.30 -6.24
N GLY A 196 6.48 -3.50 -6.55
CA GLY A 196 7.60 -3.25 -5.66
C GLY A 196 7.81 -1.77 -5.35
N GLY A 197 7.55 -0.88 -6.30
CA GLY A 197 7.60 0.56 -6.08
C GLY A 197 6.55 1.05 -5.09
N GLY A 198 5.32 0.54 -5.18
CA GLY A 198 4.28 0.75 -4.17
C GLY A 198 4.67 0.11 -2.83
N GLY A 199 5.53 -0.89 -2.85
CA GLY A 199 6.02 -1.57 -1.67
C GLY A 199 5.09 -2.68 -1.21
N PHE A 200 5.67 -3.63 -0.48
CA PHE A 200 4.97 -4.79 0.04
C PHE A 200 5.61 -5.28 1.33
N ALA A 201 4.86 -6.05 2.12
CA ALA A 201 5.33 -6.66 3.35
C ALA A 201 5.21 -8.19 3.28
N ILE A 202 6.22 -8.88 3.80
CA ILE A 202 6.22 -10.33 3.98
C ILE A 202 6.32 -10.60 5.48
N SER A 203 5.38 -11.37 5.99
CA SER A 203 5.38 -11.89 7.36
C SER A 203 6.69 -12.63 7.68
N TYR A 204 7.15 -12.54 8.93
CA TYR A 204 8.41 -13.14 9.36
C TYR A 204 8.52 -14.62 8.97
N SER A 205 7.48 -15.42 9.26
CA SER A 205 7.49 -16.86 8.99
C SER A 205 7.65 -17.20 7.51
N LEU A 206 6.96 -16.46 6.62
CA LEU A 206 7.05 -16.64 5.18
C LEU A 206 8.40 -16.17 4.64
N ALA A 207 8.92 -15.04 5.12
CA ALA A 207 10.20 -14.50 4.68
C ALA A 207 11.36 -15.49 4.94
N LYS A 208 11.37 -16.17 6.10
CA LYS A 208 12.37 -17.22 6.41
C LYS A 208 12.28 -18.43 5.47
N VAL A 209 11.09 -18.76 4.96
CA VAL A 209 10.91 -19.83 3.97
C VAL A 209 11.37 -19.35 2.59
N LEU A 210 10.89 -18.19 2.16
CA LEU A 210 11.22 -17.59 0.87
C LEU A 210 12.73 -17.42 0.70
N ALA A 211 13.44 -16.89 1.70
CA ALA A 211 14.89 -16.69 1.66
C ALA A 211 15.70 -17.98 1.45
N ARG A 212 15.17 -19.14 1.85
CA ARG A 212 15.83 -20.45 1.63
C ARG A 212 15.66 -20.94 0.19
N VAL A 213 14.52 -20.66 -0.43
CA VAL A 213 14.20 -21.17 -1.77
C VAL A 213 14.48 -20.18 -2.90
N LEU A 214 14.62 -18.88 -2.58
CA LEU A 214 14.67 -17.78 -3.53
C LEU A 214 15.74 -17.97 -4.63
N ASP A 215 16.97 -18.31 -4.26
CA ASP A 215 18.07 -18.49 -5.23
C ASP A 215 17.71 -19.58 -6.27
N SER A 216 17.13 -20.71 -5.85
CA SER A 216 16.71 -21.77 -6.79
C SER A 216 15.57 -21.31 -7.71
N CYS A 217 14.66 -20.50 -7.16
CA CYS A 217 13.51 -19.97 -7.87
C CYS A 217 13.90 -18.93 -8.93
N LEU A 218 14.85 -18.03 -8.61
CA LEU A 218 15.34 -17.01 -9.53
C LEU A 218 15.88 -17.59 -10.85
N VAL A 219 16.42 -18.83 -10.82
CA VAL A 219 16.88 -19.53 -12.03
C VAL A 219 15.71 -19.88 -12.98
N ARG A 220 14.56 -20.29 -12.44
CA ARG A 220 13.37 -20.67 -13.24
C ARG A 220 12.71 -19.48 -13.91
N TYR A 221 12.77 -18.32 -13.28
CA TYR A 221 12.11 -17.08 -13.73
C TYR A 221 13.07 -16.09 -14.42
N ALA A 222 14.07 -16.61 -15.13
CA ALA A 222 15.03 -15.82 -15.92
C ALA A 222 14.37 -14.89 -16.95
N HIS A 223 13.20 -15.29 -17.43
CA HIS A 223 12.45 -14.64 -18.51
C HIS A 223 11.56 -13.49 -18.03
N LEU A 224 11.43 -13.24 -16.71
CA LEU A 224 10.59 -12.15 -16.21
C LEU A 224 11.29 -10.79 -16.35
N TYR A 225 10.50 -9.72 -16.44
CA TYR A 225 11.02 -8.36 -16.59
C TYR A 225 11.67 -7.86 -15.28
N GLY A 226 10.86 -7.60 -14.26
CA GLY A 226 11.28 -6.92 -13.03
C GLY A 226 11.57 -7.84 -11.84
N SER A 227 11.97 -7.23 -10.73
CA SER A 227 12.15 -7.89 -9.44
C SER A 227 10.84 -8.44 -8.89
N ASP A 228 9.79 -7.65 -9.00
CA ASP A 228 8.52 -7.87 -8.31
C ASP A 228 7.86 -9.14 -8.80
N ALA A 229 7.84 -9.33 -10.13
CA ALA A 229 7.34 -10.52 -10.78
C ALA A 229 8.12 -11.78 -10.36
N ARG A 230 9.43 -11.66 -10.11
CA ARG A 230 10.26 -12.77 -9.62
C ARG A 230 9.92 -13.13 -8.18
N VAL A 231 9.83 -12.13 -7.30
CA VAL A 231 9.45 -12.35 -5.90
C VAL A 231 8.06 -12.98 -5.82
N PHE A 232 7.09 -12.43 -6.54
CA PHE A 232 5.73 -12.98 -6.63
C PHE A 232 5.72 -14.41 -7.16
N SER A 233 6.46 -14.71 -8.24
CA SER A 233 6.49 -16.07 -8.79
C SER A 233 7.05 -17.08 -7.78
N CYS A 234 8.06 -16.71 -6.99
CA CYS A 234 8.58 -17.56 -5.93
C CYS A 234 7.59 -17.75 -4.76
N LEU A 235 6.80 -16.73 -4.44
CA LEU A 235 5.72 -16.83 -3.46
C LEU A 235 4.58 -17.71 -3.97
N ALA A 236 4.25 -17.63 -5.26
CA ALA A 236 3.25 -18.47 -5.91
C ALA A 236 3.66 -19.95 -5.92
N GLU A 237 4.95 -20.28 -6.11
CA GLU A 237 5.45 -21.65 -5.96
C GLU A 237 5.31 -22.18 -4.52
N LEU A 238 5.33 -21.29 -3.52
CA LEU A 238 5.03 -21.64 -2.12
C LEU A 238 3.52 -21.71 -1.84
N GLY A 239 2.67 -21.44 -2.83
CA GLY A 239 1.21 -21.43 -2.70
C GLY A 239 0.66 -20.21 -1.96
N VAL A 240 1.41 -19.10 -1.86
CA VAL A 240 0.97 -17.89 -1.17
C VAL A 240 0.51 -16.83 -2.16
N GLY A 241 -0.77 -16.46 -2.08
CA GLY A 241 -1.36 -15.36 -2.84
C GLY A 241 -1.22 -14.00 -2.16
N LEU A 242 -1.49 -12.94 -2.92
CA LEU A 242 -1.50 -11.56 -2.43
C LEU A 242 -2.65 -11.31 -1.45
N THR A 243 -2.31 -10.76 -0.30
CA THR A 243 -3.25 -10.13 0.64
C THR A 243 -3.31 -8.64 0.29
N HIS A 244 -4.42 -8.22 -0.31
CA HIS A 244 -4.54 -6.88 -0.89
C HIS A 244 -4.81 -5.80 0.17
N GLU A 245 -3.92 -4.81 0.25
CA GLU A 245 -4.06 -3.60 1.07
C GLU A 245 -4.07 -2.34 0.18
N PRO A 246 -5.24 -1.74 -0.11
CA PRO A 246 -5.36 -0.66 -1.10
C PRO A 246 -4.59 0.63 -0.80
N GLY A 247 -4.00 0.75 0.39
CA GLY A 247 -3.21 1.91 0.79
C GLY A 247 -1.76 1.90 0.31
N PHE A 248 -1.28 0.79 -0.28
CA PHE A 248 -0.02 0.80 -1.01
C PHE A 248 -0.27 1.32 -2.43
N HIS A 249 0.48 2.34 -2.84
CA HIS A 249 0.29 2.96 -4.16
C HIS A 249 1.58 2.94 -4.97
N GLN A 250 1.54 2.21 -6.09
CA GLN A 250 2.60 2.22 -7.11
C GLN A 250 2.63 3.58 -7.85
N VAL A 251 1.48 4.23 -8.00
CA VAL A 251 1.32 5.51 -8.69
C VAL A 251 1.92 5.45 -10.11
N ASP A 252 1.58 4.41 -10.87
CA ASP A 252 1.88 4.36 -12.31
C ASP A 252 0.94 5.31 -13.07
N MET A 253 1.13 6.61 -12.80
CA MET A 253 0.40 7.75 -13.33
C MET A 253 1.36 8.94 -13.39
N ARG A 254 1.01 9.96 -14.17
CA ARG A 254 1.83 11.17 -14.36
C ARG A 254 1.03 12.44 -14.14
N GLY A 255 1.73 13.55 -13.96
CA GLY A 255 1.10 14.87 -13.85
C GLY A 255 0.49 15.06 -12.47
N ASN A 256 -0.71 15.63 -12.41
CA ASN A 256 -1.31 16.09 -11.16
C ASN A 256 -2.09 14.99 -10.43
N LEU A 257 -1.62 14.59 -9.23
CA LEU A 257 -2.29 13.58 -8.38
C LEU A 257 -3.48 14.08 -7.57
N PHE A 258 -3.88 15.36 -7.70
CA PHE A 258 -4.90 15.98 -6.87
C PHE A 258 -6.19 15.15 -6.76
N GLY A 259 -6.70 14.62 -7.87
CA GLY A 259 -7.92 13.81 -7.88
C GLY A 259 -7.82 12.52 -7.08
N MET A 260 -6.65 11.86 -7.13
CA MET A 260 -6.36 10.63 -6.36
C MET A 260 -6.24 10.95 -4.87
N LEU A 261 -5.44 11.95 -4.50
CA LEU A 261 -5.18 12.28 -3.10
C LEU A 261 -6.40 12.93 -2.41
N SER A 262 -7.25 13.64 -3.15
CA SER A 262 -8.45 14.30 -2.61
C SER A 262 -9.66 13.37 -2.45
N SER A 263 -9.59 12.16 -3.00
CA SER A 263 -10.66 11.15 -2.96
C SER A 263 -10.08 9.77 -2.60
N HIS A 264 -9.09 9.75 -1.70
CA HIS A 264 -8.42 8.53 -1.26
C HIS A 264 -9.43 7.56 -0.58
N PRO A 265 -9.32 6.24 -0.80
CA PRO A 265 -10.20 5.25 -0.17
C PRO A 265 -10.15 5.28 1.36
N LEU A 266 -11.06 4.55 2.00
CA LEU A 266 -11.11 4.45 3.47
C LEU A 266 -9.95 3.67 4.09
N SER A 267 -9.19 2.93 3.28
CA SER A 267 -7.94 2.31 3.74
C SER A 267 -6.95 3.40 4.16
N PRO A 268 -6.18 3.23 5.24
CA PRO A 268 -5.08 4.14 5.56
C PRO A 268 -4.09 4.21 4.40
N LEU A 269 -3.53 5.40 4.16
CA LEU A 269 -2.42 5.55 3.22
C LEU A 269 -1.17 4.89 3.79
N LEU A 270 -0.53 4.00 3.02
CA LEU A 270 0.62 3.19 3.47
C LEU A 270 1.91 3.56 2.74
N SER A 271 1.81 3.88 1.45
CA SER A 271 2.95 4.33 0.66
C SER A 271 2.50 5.15 -0.55
N LEU A 272 3.42 5.96 -1.07
CA LEU A 272 3.30 6.60 -2.38
C LEU A 272 4.59 6.40 -3.18
N HIS A 273 4.44 5.97 -4.42
CA HIS A 273 5.51 5.88 -5.41
C HIS A 273 5.21 6.80 -6.62
N HIS A 274 5.84 6.57 -7.76
CA HIS A 274 7.00 7.33 -8.22
C HIS A 274 6.87 8.87 -8.18
N LEU A 275 7.19 9.50 -7.04
CA LEU A 275 6.94 10.94 -6.83
C LEU A 275 7.69 11.88 -7.81
N ASP A 276 8.80 11.43 -8.40
CA ASP A 276 9.52 12.20 -9.43
C ASP A 276 8.76 12.30 -10.77
N ALA A 277 7.78 11.41 -11.01
CA ALA A 277 7.00 11.39 -12.25
C ALA A 277 5.73 12.24 -12.20
N VAL A 278 5.40 12.77 -11.02
CA VAL A 278 4.18 13.56 -10.76
C VAL A 278 4.52 15.02 -10.47
N GLU A 279 3.54 15.90 -10.56
CA GLU A 279 3.67 17.31 -10.16
C GLU A 279 3.73 17.43 -8.62
N PRO A 280 4.33 18.49 -8.07
CA PRO A 280 4.23 18.78 -6.64
C PRO A 280 2.77 18.82 -6.19
N ILE A 281 2.47 18.14 -5.07
CA ILE A 281 1.08 17.97 -4.61
C ILE A 281 0.50 19.27 -4.01
N PHE A 282 1.37 20.20 -3.60
CA PHE A 282 1.01 21.54 -3.13
C PHE A 282 1.53 22.61 -4.10
N PRO A 283 0.80 23.73 -4.28
CA PRO A 283 1.23 24.82 -5.15
C PRO A 283 2.47 25.52 -4.59
N ASN A 284 3.30 26.07 -5.48
CA ASN A 284 4.48 26.87 -5.14
C ASN A 284 5.54 26.15 -4.28
N MET A 285 5.57 24.81 -4.33
CA MET A 285 6.55 23.99 -3.63
C MET A 285 7.26 23.06 -4.61
N SER A 286 8.50 22.68 -4.31
CA SER A 286 9.13 21.53 -4.97
C SER A 286 8.47 20.22 -4.51
N ARG A 287 8.75 19.10 -5.20
CA ARG A 287 8.21 17.78 -4.82
C ARG A 287 8.57 17.39 -3.39
N THR A 288 9.83 17.59 -3.01
CA THR A 288 10.32 17.24 -1.68
C THR A 288 9.76 18.18 -0.60
N GLN A 289 9.64 19.48 -0.90
CA GLN A 289 8.98 20.44 0.00
C GLN A 289 7.51 20.10 0.20
N ALA A 290 6.79 19.77 -0.87
CA ALA A 290 5.38 19.41 -0.82
C ALA A 290 5.15 18.14 0.02
N MET A 291 6.03 17.15 -0.11
CA MET A 291 5.96 15.96 0.75
C MET A 291 6.34 16.26 2.20
N GLY A 292 7.35 17.10 2.44
CA GLY A 292 7.67 17.59 3.78
C GLY A 292 6.46 18.24 4.45
N HIS A 293 5.75 19.10 3.71
CA HIS A 293 4.53 19.76 4.15
C HIS A 293 3.40 18.78 4.46
N LEU A 294 3.19 17.75 3.63
CA LEU A 294 2.24 16.67 3.91
C LEU A 294 2.60 15.93 5.22
N PHE A 295 3.89 15.71 5.45
CA PHE A 295 4.38 15.00 6.64
C PHE A 295 4.16 15.77 7.94
N GLU A 296 4.00 17.09 7.91
CA GLU A 296 3.53 17.84 9.08
C GLU A 296 2.15 17.35 9.54
N ALA A 297 1.24 17.08 8.60
CA ALA A 297 -0.06 16.51 8.90
C ALA A 297 0.01 15.02 9.30
N VAL A 298 0.86 14.24 8.63
CA VAL A 298 1.10 12.81 8.98
C VAL A 298 1.56 12.67 10.42
N ASN A 299 2.47 13.54 10.87
CA ASN A 299 2.99 13.50 12.23
C ASN A 299 1.96 13.92 13.29
N ALA A 300 0.94 14.70 12.90
CA ALA A 300 -0.11 15.16 13.79
C ALA A 300 -1.26 14.14 13.95
N ASP A 301 -1.73 13.55 12.85
CA ASP A 301 -2.81 12.54 12.86
C ASP A 301 -2.64 11.54 11.70
N PRO A 302 -1.77 10.51 11.86
CA PRO A 302 -1.37 9.64 10.76
C PRO A 302 -2.52 8.85 10.15
N ALA A 303 -3.45 8.35 10.98
CA ALA A 303 -4.58 7.53 10.52
C ALA A 303 -5.59 8.34 9.69
N ARG A 304 -5.56 9.67 9.81
CA ARG A 304 -6.49 10.59 9.16
C ARG A 304 -5.96 11.15 7.84
N ILE A 305 -4.67 11.03 7.55
CA ILE A 305 -4.08 11.60 6.34
C ILE A 305 -4.84 11.14 5.08
N LEU A 306 -5.26 12.10 4.25
CA LEU A 306 -6.09 11.94 3.05
C LEU A 306 -7.49 11.33 3.26
N GLN A 307 -7.90 11.03 4.48
CA GLN A 307 -9.25 10.53 4.73
C GLN A 307 -10.27 11.57 4.29
N GLN A 308 -11.08 11.18 3.31
CA GLN A 308 -12.10 12.05 2.74
C GLN A 308 -13.32 12.11 3.69
N THR A 309 -13.77 13.31 4.01
CA THR A 309 -15.00 13.56 4.77
C THR A 309 -15.87 14.52 3.97
N VAL A 310 -17.16 14.24 3.84
CA VAL A 310 -18.10 15.07 3.06
C VAL A 310 -19.12 15.70 3.99
N CYS A 311 -19.27 17.01 3.87
CA CYS A 311 -20.17 17.84 4.66
C CYS A 311 -21.14 18.58 3.74
N TYR A 312 -22.39 18.68 4.15
CA TYR A 312 -23.41 19.45 3.43
C TYR A 312 -23.81 20.66 4.28
N ASP A 313 -23.79 21.85 3.66
CA ASP A 313 -24.30 23.08 4.24
C ASP A 313 -25.64 23.44 3.57
N PRO A 314 -26.78 23.06 4.14
CA PRO A 314 -28.08 23.35 3.55
C PRO A 314 -28.36 24.85 3.52
N SER A 315 -27.87 25.62 4.50
CA SER A 315 -28.14 27.05 4.64
C SER A 315 -27.54 27.86 3.48
N ASN A 316 -26.39 27.44 2.97
CA ASN A 316 -25.70 28.11 1.86
C ASN A 316 -25.73 27.30 0.55
N SER A 317 -26.43 26.15 0.55
CA SER A 317 -26.43 25.18 -0.55
C SER A 317 -25.00 24.83 -1.00
N LEU A 318 -24.15 24.38 -0.06
CA LEU A 318 -22.77 23.99 -0.36
C LEU A 318 -22.53 22.52 -0.08
N THR A 319 -21.65 21.93 -0.89
CA THR A 319 -21.07 20.62 -0.59
C THR A 319 -19.57 20.76 -0.40
N ILE A 320 -19.04 20.21 0.70
CA ILE A 320 -17.64 20.32 1.09
C ILE A 320 -17.04 18.92 1.18
N SER A 321 -15.97 18.67 0.45
CA SER A 321 -15.18 17.44 0.53
C SER A 321 -13.81 17.77 1.11
N VAL A 322 -13.55 17.32 2.34
CA VAL A 322 -12.29 17.48 3.07
C VAL A 322 -11.44 16.23 2.88
N ALA A 323 -10.29 16.33 2.20
CA ALA A 323 -9.23 15.33 2.27
C ALA A 323 -8.20 15.80 3.30
N TRP A 324 -8.34 15.28 4.52
CA TRP A 324 -7.67 15.87 5.68
C TRP A 324 -6.14 15.82 5.55
N GLY A 325 -5.48 16.92 5.92
CA GLY A 325 -4.03 17.09 5.79
C GLY A 325 -3.56 17.40 4.37
N TYR A 326 -4.47 17.56 3.41
CA TYR A 326 -4.13 17.87 2.02
C TYR A 326 -4.93 19.03 1.44
N ALA A 327 -6.22 18.81 1.14
CA ALA A 327 -7.03 19.78 0.43
C ALA A 327 -8.52 19.67 0.74
N ILE A 328 -9.22 20.80 0.62
CA ILE A 328 -10.68 20.91 0.73
C ILE A 328 -11.21 21.36 -0.62
N ARG A 329 -12.22 20.64 -1.12
CA ARG A 329 -12.99 21.02 -2.31
C ARG A 329 -14.36 21.53 -1.87
N MET A 330 -14.71 22.72 -2.32
CA MET A 330 -16.00 23.35 -2.04
C MET A 330 -16.78 23.53 -3.34
N PHE A 331 -17.95 22.90 -3.39
CA PHE A 331 -18.86 22.90 -4.53
C PHE A 331 -20.05 23.81 -4.23
N ASN A 332 -20.50 24.53 -5.26
CA ASN A 332 -21.74 25.28 -5.20
C ASN A 332 -22.89 24.33 -5.53
N GLY A 333 -23.85 24.21 -4.63
CA GLY A 333 -24.95 23.27 -4.72
C GLY A 333 -24.67 21.93 -4.07
N ASN A 334 -25.62 21.03 -4.29
CA ASN A 334 -25.69 19.69 -3.74
C ASN A 334 -25.03 18.69 -4.69
N GLU A 335 -23.91 18.11 -4.26
CA GLU A 335 -23.19 17.06 -5.01
C GLU A 335 -23.45 15.70 -4.37
N SER A 336 -23.77 14.70 -5.20
CA SER A 336 -23.94 13.33 -4.74
C SER A 336 -22.66 12.81 -4.10
N LEU A 337 -22.78 12.12 -2.96
CA LEU A 337 -21.64 11.49 -2.30
C LEU A 337 -20.91 10.54 -3.26
N LEU A 338 -21.63 9.74 -4.05
CA LEU A 338 -21.02 8.79 -4.99
C LEU A 338 -20.14 9.49 -6.04
N ASP A 339 -20.54 10.67 -6.50
CA ASP A 339 -19.75 11.46 -7.45
C ASP A 339 -18.48 12.03 -6.79
N LEU A 340 -18.57 12.40 -5.51
CA LEU A 340 -17.43 12.90 -4.74
C LEU A 340 -16.43 11.83 -4.37
N LEU A 341 -16.87 10.58 -4.21
CA LEU A 341 -16.00 9.42 -3.97
C LEU A 341 -15.23 9.01 -5.23
N SER A 342 -15.74 9.34 -6.42
CA SER A 342 -15.06 9.08 -7.68
C SER A 342 -13.89 10.03 -7.91
N LEU A 343 -12.73 9.48 -8.29
CA LEU A 343 -11.50 10.26 -8.50
C LEU A 343 -11.66 11.19 -9.71
N GLN A 344 -11.28 12.45 -9.57
CA GLN A 344 -11.22 13.37 -10.72
C GLN A 344 -9.97 13.06 -11.56
N LYS A 345 -10.10 12.94 -12.88
CA LYS A 345 -8.99 12.68 -13.81
C LYS A 345 -8.07 13.90 -13.98
N THR A 346 -7.28 14.21 -12.95
CA THR A 346 -6.25 15.27 -12.97
C THR A 346 -4.89 14.76 -13.45
N PHE A 347 -4.72 13.44 -13.51
CA PHE A 347 -3.50 12.73 -13.87
C PHE A 347 -3.58 12.17 -15.29
N MET A 348 -2.43 11.73 -15.79
CA MET A 348 -2.27 11.09 -17.09
C MET A 348 -1.79 9.64 -16.93
N PRO A 349 -2.04 8.77 -17.94
CA PRO A 349 -1.46 7.43 -17.98
C PRO A 349 0.04 7.37 -17.79
N TRP A 350 0.53 6.26 -17.20
CA TRP A 350 1.97 5.99 -17.07
C TRP A 350 2.70 5.95 -18.41
N LYS A 351 2.13 5.21 -19.37
CA LYS A 351 2.64 5.14 -20.74
C LYS A 351 1.92 6.15 -21.62
N ARG A 352 2.71 6.89 -22.40
CA ARG A 352 2.20 7.76 -23.48
C ARG A 352 1.87 6.92 -24.72
N SER A 353 0.96 5.96 -24.58
CA SER A 353 0.50 5.09 -25.67
C SER A 353 -0.94 5.44 -26.07
N VAL A 354 -1.26 5.29 -27.36
CA VAL A 354 -2.61 5.54 -27.92
C VAL A 354 -3.54 4.33 -27.74
N THR A 355 -3.02 3.22 -27.21
CA THR A 355 -3.81 2.00 -26.96
C THR A 355 -4.87 2.24 -25.88
N ILE A 356 -6.10 1.74 -26.12
CA ILE A 356 -7.24 1.86 -25.19
C ILE A 356 -6.90 1.37 -23.77
N GLY A 357 -6.09 0.31 -23.64
CA GLY A 357 -5.69 -0.20 -22.32
C GLY A 357 -4.85 0.77 -21.48
N ALA A 358 -4.11 1.68 -22.12
CA ALA A 358 -3.26 2.65 -21.43
C ALA A 358 -4.08 3.74 -20.71
N SER A 359 -5.32 4.01 -21.14
CA SER A 359 -6.19 5.01 -20.51
C SER A 359 -7.12 4.45 -19.41
N HIS A 360 -7.07 3.13 -19.17
CA HIS A 360 -7.84 2.48 -18.11
C HIS A 360 -7.06 2.40 -16.78
N TYR A 361 -7.82 2.52 -15.70
CA TYR A 361 -7.32 2.48 -14.32
C TYR A 361 -8.07 1.41 -13.52
N MET A 362 -7.50 1.01 -12.39
CA MET A 362 -8.12 0.05 -11.45
C MET A 362 -9.20 0.69 -10.55
N PHE A 363 -9.73 1.85 -10.94
CA PHE A 363 -10.75 2.59 -10.19
C PHE A 363 -11.68 3.36 -11.10
N ASN A 364 -12.86 3.69 -10.57
CA ASN A 364 -13.79 4.60 -11.20
C ASN A 364 -13.25 6.03 -11.12
N SER A 365 -13.36 6.75 -12.23
CA SER A 365 -12.91 8.12 -12.33
C SER A 365 -13.90 8.96 -13.12
N ARG A 366 -13.99 10.24 -12.76
CA ARG A 366 -14.85 11.22 -13.41
C ARG A 366 -14.02 12.31 -14.07
N ASP A 367 -14.63 12.95 -15.06
CA ASP A 367 -13.95 14.00 -15.82
C ASP A 367 -13.65 15.21 -14.93
N TYR A 368 -12.48 15.81 -15.19
CA TYR A 368 -12.08 17.05 -14.55
C TYR A 368 -12.33 18.21 -15.53
N PRO A 369 -13.27 19.14 -15.23
CA PRO A 369 -13.66 20.17 -16.18
C PRO A 369 -12.46 20.98 -16.69
N LYS A 370 -12.36 21.19 -18.01
CA LYS A 370 -11.31 22.03 -18.59
C LYS A 370 -11.44 23.49 -18.18
N ASP A 371 -12.67 23.98 -18.10
CA ASP A 371 -12.98 25.32 -17.62
C ASP A 371 -12.76 25.42 -16.10
N PRO A 372 -11.81 26.25 -15.63
CA PRO A 372 -11.57 26.45 -14.21
C PRO A 372 -12.79 26.95 -13.43
N CYS A 373 -13.71 27.68 -14.07
CA CYS A 373 -14.89 28.21 -13.39
C CYS A 373 -15.97 27.15 -13.12
N LYS A 374 -15.92 26.01 -13.81
CA LYS A 374 -16.75 24.83 -13.52
C LYS A 374 -16.15 23.92 -12.46
N ARG A 375 -14.95 24.21 -11.95
CA ARG A 375 -14.29 23.43 -10.90
C ARG A 375 -14.75 23.91 -9.52
N PRO A 376 -14.70 23.04 -8.48
CA PRO A 376 -14.86 23.47 -7.10
C PRO A 376 -13.78 24.48 -6.71
N VAL A 377 -14.08 25.31 -5.70
CA VAL A 377 -13.05 26.12 -5.05
C VAL A 377 -12.18 25.20 -4.20
N ILE A 378 -10.87 25.36 -4.33
CA ILE A 378 -9.88 24.50 -3.66
C ILE A 378 -9.22 25.30 -2.55
N PHE A 379 -9.07 24.68 -1.39
CA PHE A 379 -8.24 25.18 -0.29
C PHE A 379 -7.17 24.14 0.00
N PHE A 380 -5.90 24.53 -0.01
CA PHE A 380 -4.80 23.62 0.35
C PHE A 380 -4.41 23.81 1.82
N LEU A 381 -3.88 22.75 2.42
CA LEU A 381 -3.33 22.82 3.77
C LEU A 381 -2.27 23.92 3.86
N GLU A 382 -2.43 24.82 4.82
CA GLU A 382 -1.47 25.87 5.19
C GLU A 382 -0.64 25.45 6.40
N SER A 383 -1.27 24.88 7.44
CA SER A 383 -0.57 24.40 8.65
C SER A 383 -1.43 23.48 9.49
N VAL A 384 -0.78 22.67 10.34
CA VAL A 384 -1.44 21.81 11.33
C VAL A 384 -0.91 22.14 12.72
N ARG A 385 -1.80 22.20 13.71
CA ARG A 385 -1.49 22.41 15.13
C ARG A 385 -2.16 21.33 15.97
N PRO A 386 -1.40 20.37 16.52
CA PRO A 386 -1.93 19.46 17.53
C PRO A 386 -2.17 20.22 18.84
N ASP A 387 -3.25 19.91 19.53
CA ASP A 387 -3.63 20.47 20.83
C ASP A 387 -4.01 19.33 21.81
N LYS A 388 -4.13 19.63 23.12
CA LYS A 388 -4.53 18.66 24.13
C LYS A 388 -5.95 18.14 23.85
N GLY A 389 -6.04 16.98 23.20
CA GLY A 389 -7.30 16.28 22.90
C GLY A 389 -7.81 16.44 21.46
N GLY A 390 -7.07 17.11 20.57
CA GLY A 390 -7.49 17.25 19.17
C GLY A 390 -6.40 17.81 18.25
N VAL A 391 -6.75 17.95 16.97
CA VAL A 391 -5.88 18.48 15.93
C VAL A 391 -6.63 19.55 15.15
N TRP A 392 -5.99 20.71 15.00
CA TRP A 392 -6.52 21.85 14.27
C TRP A 392 -5.71 21.99 12.99
N SER A 393 -6.38 22.06 11.84
CA SER A 393 -5.73 22.27 10.55
C SER A 393 -6.32 23.47 9.84
N TYR A 394 -5.45 24.25 9.20
CA TYR A 394 -5.79 25.50 8.54
C TYR A 394 -5.56 25.34 7.05
N TYR A 395 -6.52 25.79 6.25
CA TYR A 395 -6.47 25.69 4.79
C TYR A 395 -6.70 27.06 4.17
N THR A 396 -5.91 27.38 3.16
CA THR A 396 -5.96 28.66 2.44
C THR A 396 -6.45 28.46 1.02
N ARG A 397 -7.26 29.41 0.56
CA ARG A 397 -7.85 29.37 -0.77
C ARG A 397 -6.77 29.42 -1.84
N HIS A 398 -6.90 28.54 -2.82
CA HIS A 398 -6.08 28.54 -4.02
C HIS A 398 -6.89 29.05 -5.20
N VAL A 399 -6.44 30.17 -5.80
CA VAL A 399 -7.11 30.82 -6.92
C VAL A 399 -6.34 30.54 -8.20
N VAL A 400 -6.93 29.72 -9.07
CA VAL A 400 -6.39 29.48 -10.42
C VAL A 400 -6.89 30.55 -11.40
N LYS A 401 -8.16 30.94 -11.26
CA LYS A 401 -8.82 31.95 -12.10
C LYS A 401 -9.94 32.61 -11.28
N GLU A 402 -10.08 33.92 -11.44
CA GLU A 402 -11.24 34.64 -10.90
C GLU A 402 -12.50 34.26 -11.68
N CYS A 403 -13.49 33.76 -10.96
CA CYS A 403 -14.75 33.28 -11.50
C CYS A 403 -15.89 33.87 -10.68
N VAL A 404 -17.04 34.12 -11.31
CA VAL A 404 -18.24 34.56 -10.59
C VAL A 404 -18.68 33.45 -9.64
N ARG A 405 -18.80 33.76 -8.35
CA ARG A 405 -19.20 32.83 -7.29
C ARG A 405 -20.24 33.50 -6.37
N PRO A 406 -21.14 32.72 -5.73
CA PRO A 406 -22.03 33.24 -4.69
C PRO A 406 -21.23 33.85 -3.54
N ASP A 407 -21.81 34.83 -2.84
CA ASP A 407 -21.13 35.55 -1.76
C ASP A 407 -20.67 34.62 -0.62
N SER A 408 -21.41 33.53 -0.38
CA SER A 408 -21.09 32.48 0.59
C SER A 408 -19.73 31.81 0.37
N ILE A 409 -19.26 31.75 -0.89
CA ILE A 409 -17.95 31.20 -1.27
C ILE A 409 -16.97 32.32 -1.64
N LYS A 410 -17.46 33.38 -2.29
CA LYS A 410 -16.65 34.45 -2.86
C LYS A 410 -15.73 35.09 -1.84
N ASN A 411 -16.24 35.36 -0.63
CA ASN A 411 -15.50 36.03 0.42
C ASN A 411 -14.72 35.06 1.31
N LEU A 412 -14.92 33.74 1.18
CA LEU A 412 -14.23 32.75 2.00
C LEU A 412 -12.77 32.63 1.59
N LYS A 413 -11.86 32.88 2.54
CA LYS A 413 -10.39 32.83 2.32
C LYS A 413 -9.73 31.69 3.08
N ARG A 414 -10.28 31.31 4.24
CA ARG A 414 -9.70 30.32 5.13
C ARG A 414 -10.73 29.31 5.65
N ILE A 415 -10.29 28.08 5.82
CA ILE A 415 -11.08 27.04 6.48
C ILE A 415 -10.25 26.47 7.63
N LYS A 416 -10.87 26.39 8.82
CA LYS A 416 -10.32 25.69 9.97
C LYS A 416 -11.04 24.35 10.10
N VAL A 417 -10.29 23.26 10.13
CA VAL A 417 -10.83 21.93 10.42
C VAL A 417 -10.37 21.50 11.80
N ILE A 418 -11.33 21.14 12.66
CA ILE A 418 -11.12 20.65 14.02
C ILE A 418 -11.51 19.18 14.05
N SER A 419 -10.72 18.36 14.74
CA SER A 419 -10.99 16.94 14.89
C SER A 419 -10.33 16.40 16.15
N GLN A 420 -10.89 15.35 16.74
CA GLN A 420 -10.12 14.52 17.66
C GLN A 420 -9.11 13.67 16.86
N ARG A 421 -7.95 13.39 17.47
CA ARG A 421 -6.94 12.52 16.88
C ARG A 421 -7.55 11.15 16.59
N LEU A 422 -7.39 10.67 15.36
CA LEU A 422 -7.97 9.40 14.94
C LEU A 422 -7.11 8.22 15.44
N GLU A 423 -7.62 7.52 16.44
CA GLU A 423 -7.08 6.24 16.86
C GLU A 423 -8.03 5.13 16.37
N LEU A 424 -7.47 4.21 15.59
CA LEU A 424 -8.19 3.06 15.04
C LEU A 424 -7.67 1.80 15.71
N ASP A 425 -8.58 1.04 16.31
CA ASP A 425 -8.27 -0.32 16.77
C ASP A 425 -8.24 -1.33 15.61
N ILE A 426 -7.89 -2.57 15.91
CA ILE A 426 -7.76 -3.64 14.90
C ILE A 426 -9.09 -3.92 14.19
N GLU A 427 -10.22 -3.86 14.89
CA GLU A 427 -11.53 -4.16 14.30
C GLU A 427 -11.99 -3.00 13.39
N GLN A 428 -11.76 -1.76 13.81
CA GLN A 428 -11.98 -0.58 12.97
C GLN A 428 -11.07 -0.57 11.74
N MET A 429 -9.86 -1.10 11.84
CA MET A 429 -8.95 -1.26 10.69
C MET A 429 -9.39 -2.37 9.72
N LYS A 430 -10.12 -3.38 10.20
CA LYS A 430 -10.72 -4.44 9.37
C LYS A 430 -12.02 -3.98 8.70
N ALA A 431 -12.78 -3.10 9.35
CA ALA A 431 -14.04 -2.57 8.87
C ALA A 431 -14.08 -1.03 8.98
N PRO A 432 -13.28 -0.30 8.17
CA PRO A 432 -13.20 1.15 8.28
C PRO A 432 -14.51 1.82 7.88
N ARG A 433 -14.92 2.82 8.66
CA ARG A 433 -16.10 3.65 8.40
C ARG A 433 -15.67 5.11 8.22
N ARG A 434 -16.21 5.75 7.18
CA ARG A 434 -16.00 7.19 6.93
C ARG A 434 -16.48 8.01 8.13
N GLN A 435 -15.76 9.07 8.45
CA GLN A 435 -16.17 10.03 9.46
C GLN A 435 -17.17 11.05 8.92
N CYS A 436 -17.96 11.62 9.82
CA CYS A 436 -18.96 12.64 9.54
C CYS A 436 -18.43 14.01 9.96
N CYS A 437 -19.15 15.06 9.63
CA CYS A 437 -18.73 16.41 9.98
C CYS A 437 -19.91 17.35 10.18
N ASN A 438 -19.64 18.39 10.96
CA ASN A 438 -20.54 19.52 11.17
C ASN A 438 -19.85 20.79 10.64
N ILE A 439 -20.64 21.68 10.03
CA ILE A 439 -20.19 22.99 9.58
C ILE A 439 -20.73 24.01 10.57
N PHE A 440 -19.86 24.87 11.08
CA PHE A 440 -20.27 26.02 11.89
C PHE A 440 -20.48 27.25 11.00
N PRO A 441 -21.34 28.21 11.42
CA PRO A 441 -21.55 29.45 10.68
C PRO A 441 -20.23 30.12 10.32
N SER A 442 -20.12 30.59 9.08
CA SER A 442 -18.95 31.34 8.64
C SER A 442 -18.90 32.69 9.34
N PHE A 443 -17.70 33.09 9.78
CA PHE A 443 -17.46 34.38 10.41
C PHE A 443 -16.17 34.98 9.84
N ASN A 444 -16.23 36.27 9.47
CA ASN A 444 -15.08 37.06 9.02
C ASN A 444 -14.22 36.34 7.96
N GLU A 445 -14.83 35.96 6.83
CA GLU A 445 -14.16 35.27 5.70
C GLU A 445 -13.58 33.88 6.03
N SER A 446 -13.99 33.29 7.16
CA SER A 446 -13.53 31.98 7.61
C SER A 446 -14.69 31.02 7.92
N MET A 447 -14.45 29.74 7.72
CA MET A 447 -15.39 28.65 8.01
C MET A 447 -14.73 27.64 8.93
N VAL A 448 -15.49 27.09 9.87
CA VAL A 448 -15.03 26.03 10.76
C VAL A 448 -15.79 24.74 10.46
N ILE A 449 -15.04 23.65 10.24
CA ILE A 449 -15.57 22.31 10.04
C ILE A 449 -15.08 21.44 11.19
N ASN A 450 -15.98 20.70 11.84
CA ASN A 450 -15.60 19.72 12.86
C ASN A 450 -15.84 18.31 12.34
N ILE A 451 -14.76 17.53 12.21
CA ILE A 451 -14.81 16.12 11.84
C ILE A 451 -14.97 15.28 13.11
N ARG A 452 -15.90 14.32 13.07
CA ARG A 452 -16.22 13.43 14.18
C ARG A 452 -16.64 12.05 13.71
N GLN A 453 -16.71 11.11 14.63
CA GLN A 453 -17.35 9.83 14.35
C GLN A 453 -18.84 10.06 13.99
N CYS A 454 -19.32 9.32 13.00
CA CYS A 454 -20.74 9.30 12.67
C CYS A 454 -21.51 8.60 13.79
N GLY A 455 -22.74 9.05 14.06
CA GLY A 455 -23.72 8.25 14.81
C GLY A 455 -24.00 6.93 14.11
N VAL A 456 -24.53 5.94 14.84
CA VAL A 456 -24.75 4.58 14.32
C VAL A 456 -25.51 4.61 12.99
N ASP A 457 -26.66 5.30 12.96
CA ASP A 457 -27.56 5.40 11.80
C ASP A 457 -27.37 6.71 11.00
N GLU A 458 -26.32 7.48 11.30
CA GLU A 458 -26.08 8.76 10.64
C GLU A 458 -25.61 8.56 9.20
N LEU A 459 -26.33 9.21 8.28
CA LEU A 459 -26.03 9.23 6.85
C LEU A 459 -25.23 10.48 6.48
N ILE A 460 -24.26 10.31 5.58
CA ILE A 460 -23.61 11.41 4.88
C ILE A 460 -24.50 11.76 3.69
N SER A 461 -25.55 12.55 3.95
CA SER A 461 -26.59 12.84 2.96
C SER A 461 -26.85 14.33 2.82
N MET A 462 -27.26 14.71 1.61
CA MET A 462 -27.88 16.00 1.35
C MET A 462 -29.21 16.07 2.11
N HIS A 463 -29.51 17.22 2.71
CA HIS A 463 -30.84 17.52 3.23
C HIS A 463 -31.61 18.26 2.12
N PHE A 464 -32.81 17.77 1.80
CA PHE A 464 -33.70 18.34 0.80
C PHE A 464 -34.71 19.29 1.42
#